data_AF-A0A6J1ZN57-F1
#
_entry.id   AF-A0A6J1ZN57-F1
#
_cell.length_a   1.000
_cell.length_b   1.000
_cell.length_c   1.000
_cell.angle_alpha   90.00
_cell.angle_beta   90.00
_cell.angle_gamma   90.00
#
_symmetry.space_group_name_H-M   'P 1'
#
loop_
_entity.id
_entity.type
_entity.pdbx_description
1 polymer ?
#
loop_
_entity_poly.entity_id
_entity_poly.type
_entity_poly.pdbx_seq_one_letter_code
_entity_poly.pdbx_strand_id
1 'polypeptide(L)'
;MAGARKLPLEQALALGPGWRHACHALLYAPDPALLFGRIPLRYAVLMQMRFDGRLGFPGGLVNLQDTSLEAGLNRELIEELGEAVADFRVERADYRSSHAGSGPHVVAHFYAKRLTLEQLVAVEMGATRAKDHGLEVLGLVRVPLYTLRDGVGGLPAFLENSFIGTAREQLLEAIQDLELVESGSLTARKISLPR
;
A
#
# COMPACT_ATOMS: atom_id res chain seq x y z
N MET A 1 -3.44 13.61 -9.31
CA MET A 1 -3.06 13.34 -10.71
C MET A 1 -4.32 12.99 -11.50
N ALA A 2 -4.49 13.50 -12.71
CA ALA A 2 -5.54 13.05 -13.62
C ALA A 2 -5.06 11.77 -14.35
N GLY A 3 -5.86 10.70 -14.33
CA GLY A 3 -5.80 9.70 -15.42
C GLY A 3 -5.36 8.26 -15.12
N ALA A 4 -5.51 7.74 -13.90
CA ALA A 4 -5.50 6.28 -13.73
C ALA A 4 -6.93 5.72 -13.89
N ARG A 5 -7.14 4.83 -14.86
CA ARG A 5 -8.43 4.19 -15.10
C ARG A 5 -8.52 2.90 -14.30
N LYS A 6 -9.55 2.79 -13.44
CA LYS A 6 -9.89 1.52 -12.76
C LYS A 6 -10.38 0.52 -13.80
N LEU A 7 -9.84 -0.70 -13.74
CA LEU A 7 -10.18 -1.81 -14.63
C LEU A 7 -10.71 -2.99 -13.81
N PRO A 8 -11.74 -3.69 -14.30
CA PRO A 8 -12.06 -5.03 -13.84
C PRO A 8 -10.86 -5.96 -14.03
N LEU A 9 -10.71 -6.95 -13.16
CA LEU A 9 -9.54 -7.84 -13.17
C LEU A 9 -9.41 -8.59 -14.50
N GLU A 10 -10.52 -9.12 -15.02
CA GLU A 10 -10.58 -9.82 -16.29
C GLU A 10 -10.16 -8.94 -17.47
N GLN A 11 -10.51 -7.65 -17.44
CA GLN A 11 -10.07 -6.70 -18.48
C GLN A 11 -8.58 -6.38 -18.35
N ALA A 12 -8.08 -6.24 -17.11
CA ALA A 12 -6.68 -6.01 -16.86
C ALA A 12 -5.81 -7.21 -17.30
N LEU A 13 -6.26 -8.44 -17.05
CA LEU A 13 -5.56 -9.66 -17.47
C LEU A 13 -5.64 -9.91 -18.99
N ALA A 14 -6.64 -9.35 -19.68
CA ALA A 14 -6.77 -9.43 -21.13
C ALA A 14 -5.95 -8.37 -21.89
N LEU A 15 -5.21 -7.51 -21.18
CA LEU A 15 -4.32 -6.54 -21.81
C LEU A 15 -3.22 -7.25 -22.61
N GLY A 16 -2.88 -6.70 -23.77
CA GLY A 16 -1.92 -7.31 -24.68
C GLY A 16 -0.48 -7.35 -24.13
N PRO A 17 0.45 -8.10 -24.78
CA PRO A 17 1.80 -8.37 -24.28
C PRO A 17 2.69 -7.13 -24.11
N GLY A 18 2.29 -5.97 -24.65
CA GLY A 18 2.96 -4.70 -24.41
C GLY A 18 2.66 -4.08 -23.04
N TRP A 19 1.77 -4.67 -22.24
CA TRP A 19 1.45 -4.25 -20.88
C TRP A 19 2.25 -5.03 -19.85
N ARG A 20 2.80 -4.31 -18.88
CA ARG A 20 3.47 -4.87 -17.71
C ARG A 20 2.52 -4.86 -16.53
N HIS A 21 2.63 -5.86 -15.68
CA HIS A 21 1.80 -5.99 -14.49
C HIS A 21 2.66 -5.67 -13.27
N ALA A 22 2.17 -4.79 -12.41
CA ALA A 22 2.74 -4.55 -11.10
C ALA A 22 1.73 -4.98 -10.03
N CYS A 23 2.20 -5.59 -8.96
CA CYS A 23 1.35 -5.99 -7.84
C CYS A 23 1.89 -5.35 -6.57
N HIS A 24 1.01 -4.75 -5.79
CA HIS A 24 1.36 -4.17 -4.49
C HIS A 24 0.36 -4.59 -3.41
N ALA A 25 0.83 -4.69 -2.17
CA ALA A 25 0.01 -5.10 -1.04
C ALA A 25 -0.01 -4.05 0.08
N LEU A 26 -1.21 -3.70 0.53
CA LEU A 26 -1.43 -3.07 1.83
C LEU A 26 -1.47 -4.16 2.89
N LEU A 27 -0.46 -4.18 3.75
CA LEU A 27 -0.42 -5.03 4.95
C LEU A 27 -0.91 -4.22 6.13
N TYR A 28 -1.93 -4.72 6.84
CA TYR A 28 -2.51 -4.01 7.97
C TYR A 28 -2.94 -4.93 9.10
N ALA A 29 -2.96 -4.40 10.32
CA ALA A 29 -3.38 -5.12 11.52
C ALA A 29 -4.17 -4.20 12.47
N PRO A 30 -5.16 -4.73 13.22
CA PRO A 30 -5.76 -3.99 14.34
C PRO A 30 -4.69 -3.61 15.35
N ASP A 31 -4.71 -2.36 15.80
CA ASP A 31 -3.76 -1.82 16.79
C ASP A 31 -4.54 -1.18 17.95
N PRO A 32 -4.59 -1.84 19.12
CA PRO A 32 -5.33 -1.36 20.28
C PRO A 32 -4.62 -0.20 21.01
N ALA A 33 -3.39 0.16 20.62
CA ALA A 33 -2.62 1.16 21.33
C ALA A 33 -3.20 2.57 21.19
N LEU A 34 -2.82 3.42 22.14
CA LEU A 34 -3.20 4.83 22.19
C LEU A 34 -1.95 5.70 22.08
N LEU A 35 -1.89 6.55 21.06
CA LEU A 35 -0.90 7.62 20.99
C LEU A 35 -1.15 8.62 22.14
N PHE A 36 -0.08 8.92 22.89
CA PHE A 36 -0.11 9.77 24.09
C PHE A 36 -1.17 9.32 25.12
N GLY A 37 -1.47 8.01 25.17
CA GLY A 37 -2.44 7.43 26.11
C GLY A 37 -3.90 7.85 25.89
N ARG A 38 -4.23 8.53 24.78
CA ARG A 38 -5.58 9.08 24.56
C ARG A 38 -6.09 9.08 23.12
N ILE A 39 -5.23 8.93 22.12
CA ILE A 39 -5.61 8.96 20.70
C ILE A 39 -5.54 7.53 20.15
N PRO A 40 -6.66 6.89 19.81
CA PRO A 40 -6.65 5.52 19.32
C PRO A 40 -5.95 5.41 17.96
N LEU A 41 -5.01 4.46 17.85
CA LEU A 41 -4.33 4.17 16.58
C LEU A 41 -5.25 3.45 15.58
N ARG A 42 -6.16 2.61 16.09
CA ARG A 42 -7.12 1.78 15.35
C ARG A 42 -6.45 0.65 14.57
N TYR A 43 -5.66 0.99 13.56
CA TYR A 43 -4.94 0.02 12.73
C TYR A 43 -3.51 0.50 12.45
N ALA A 44 -2.60 -0.44 12.41
CA ALA A 44 -1.29 -0.26 11.80
C ALA A 44 -1.39 -0.63 10.31
N VAL A 45 -0.92 0.24 9.43
CA VAL A 45 -0.87 0.03 7.97
C VAL A 45 0.54 0.31 7.50
N LEU A 46 1.15 -0.61 6.75
CA LEU A 46 2.51 -0.45 6.25
C LEU A 46 2.55 0.20 4.87
N MET A 47 3.45 1.17 4.72
CA MET A 47 3.97 1.69 3.46
C MET A 47 5.50 1.71 3.53
N GLN A 48 6.15 1.98 2.40
CA GLN A 48 7.61 2.06 2.31
C GLN A 48 8.08 3.31 1.57
N MET A 49 9.19 3.88 2.05
CA MET A 49 9.97 4.83 1.28
C MET A 49 10.77 4.07 0.23
N ARG A 50 10.61 4.46 -1.03
CA ARG A 50 11.30 3.84 -2.17
C ARG A 50 12.58 4.59 -2.51
N PHE A 51 13.45 3.94 -3.30
CA PHE A 51 14.70 4.52 -3.79
C PHE A 51 14.54 5.88 -4.51
N ASP A 52 13.37 6.13 -5.11
CA ASP A 52 13.06 7.37 -5.84
C ASP A 52 12.50 8.48 -4.93
N GLY A 53 12.56 8.31 -3.62
CA GLY A 53 12.14 9.30 -2.62
C GLY A 53 10.62 9.44 -2.46
N ARG A 54 9.84 8.46 -2.93
CA ARG A 54 8.38 8.45 -2.87
C ARG A 54 7.86 7.33 -1.97
N LEU A 55 6.74 7.59 -1.31
CA LEU A 55 6.00 6.58 -0.56
C LEU A 55 5.21 5.67 -1.50
N GLY A 56 5.26 4.37 -1.24
CA GLY A 56 4.51 3.35 -1.96
C GLY A 56 4.18 2.15 -1.09
N PHE A 57 3.46 1.19 -1.66
CA PHE A 57 3.22 -0.11 -1.03
C PHE A 57 4.27 -1.13 -1.46
N PRO A 58 4.60 -2.11 -0.59
CA PRO A 58 5.51 -3.17 -0.95
C PRO A 58 4.95 -4.06 -2.07
N GLY A 59 5.86 -4.63 -2.85
CA GLY A 59 5.61 -5.37 -4.08
C GLY A 59 6.16 -4.66 -5.30
N GLY A 60 6.18 -5.36 -6.42
CA GLY A 60 6.86 -4.93 -7.63
C GLY A 60 6.23 -5.46 -8.91
N LEU A 61 7.05 -5.55 -9.94
CA LEU A 61 6.63 -6.03 -11.25
C LEU A 61 6.49 -7.56 -11.26
N VAL A 62 5.47 -8.05 -11.95
CA VAL A 62 5.19 -9.48 -12.09
C VAL A 62 5.24 -9.87 -13.57
N ASN A 63 5.96 -10.96 -13.87
CA ASN A 63 5.92 -11.58 -15.19
C ASN A 63 4.84 -12.67 -15.24
N LEU A 64 3.74 -12.38 -15.94
CA LEU A 64 2.63 -13.31 -16.10
C LEU A 64 2.93 -14.52 -17.00
N GLN A 65 4.05 -14.52 -17.73
CA GLN A 65 4.47 -15.68 -18.52
C GLN A 65 5.01 -16.81 -17.62
N ASP A 66 5.60 -16.45 -16.47
CA ASP A 66 6.26 -17.39 -15.57
C ASP A 66 5.37 -17.79 -14.40
N THR A 67 4.47 -16.91 -13.96
CA THR A 67 3.74 -17.09 -12.70
C THR A 67 2.42 -16.31 -12.63
N SER A 68 1.61 -16.56 -11.60
CA SER A 68 0.39 -15.79 -11.33
C SER A 68 0.69 -14.43 -10.67
N LEU A 69 -0.27 -13.50 -10.70
CA LEU A 69 -0.16 -12.22 -9.97
C LEU A 69 0.20 -12.44 -8.49
N GLU A 70 -0.52 -13.34 -7.81
CA GLU A 70 -0.30 -13.61 -6.40
C GLU A 70 1.07 -14.24 -6.14
N ALA A 71 1.50 -15.18 -6.97
CA ALA A 71 2.80 -15.83 -6.77
C ALA A 71 3.96 -14.85 -7.03
N GLY A 72 3.85 -13.99 -8.05
CA GLY A 72 4.79 -12.89 -8.27
C GLY A 72 4.82 -11.89 -7.11
N LEU A 73 3.64 -11.47 -6.64
CA LEU A 73 3.54 -10.56 -5.50
C LEU A 73 4.18 -11.13 -4.23
N ASN A 74 3.86 -12.38 -3.85
CA ASN A 74 4.43 -12.97 -2.64
C ASN A 74 5.96 -13.11 -2.73
N ARG A 75 6.52 -13.38 -3.92
CA ARG A 75 7.97 -13.36 -4.13
C ARG A 75 8.55 -11.98 -3.86
N GLU A 76 7.99 -10.94 -4.49
CA GLU A 76 8.41 -9.54 -4.30
C GLU A 76 8.34 -9.12 -2.82
N LEU A 77 7.26 -9.49 -2.12
CA LEU A 77 7.12 -9.17 -0.69
C LEU A 77 8.22 -9.81 0.17
N ILE A 78 8.66 -11.04 -0.14
CA ILE A 78 9.75 -11.69 0.60
C ILE A 78 11.09 -10.98 0.32
N GLU A 79 11.34 -10.56 -0.93
CA GLU A 79 12.57 -9.84 -1.31
C GLU A 79 12.65 -8.46 -0.63
N GLU A 80 11.54 -7.72 -0.59
CA GLU A 80 11.46 -6.37 -0.02
C GLU A 80 11.33 -6.34 1.51
N LEU A 81 10.67 -7.32 2.12
CA LEU A 81 10.28 -7.30 3.55
C LEU A 81 10.89 -8.43 4.38
N GLY A 82 11.51 -9.43 3.76
CA GLY A 82 12.22 -10.53 4.42
C GLY A 82 11.34 -11.73 4.80
N GLU A 83 11.95 -12.69 5.49
CA GLU A 83 11.39 -14.03 5.73
C GLU A 83 10.10 -14.05 6.56
N ALA A 84 9.85 -13.02 7.39
CA ALA A 84 8.62 -12.94 8.18
C ALA A 84 7.34 -12.90 7.32
N VAL A 85 7.46 -12.52 6.04
CA VAL A 85 6.35 -12.61 5.08
C VAL A 85 5.92 -14.05 4.83
N ALA A 86 6.80 -15.05 4.99
CA ALA A 86 6.49 -16.46 4.73
C ALA A 86 5.42 -17.04 5.67
N ASP A 87 5.17 -16.38 6.81
CA ASP A 87 4.12 -16.77 7.78
C ASP A 87 2.70 -16.47 7.30
N PHE A 88 2.56 -15.73 6.19
CA PHE A 88 1.28 -15.49 5.54
C PHE A 88 1.41 -15.52 4.02
N ARG A 89 0.27 -15.53 3.33
CA ARG A 89 0.23 -15.39 1.87
C ARG A 89 -0.82 -14.38 1.49
N VAL A 90 -0.48 -13.53 0.52
CA VAL A 90 -1.46 -12.71 -0.19
C VAL A 90 -2.11 -13.57 -1.26
N GLU A 91 -3.44 -13.68 -1.22
CA GLU A 91 -4.23 -14.55 -2.07
C GLU A 91 -5.21 -13.75 -2.94
N ARG A 92 -5.90 -14.43 -3.86
CA ARG A 92 -6.92 -13.79 -4.71
C ARG A 92 -8.03 -13.12 -3.91
N ALA A 93 -8.39 -13.66 -2.74
CA ALA A 93 -9.39 -13.05 -1.85
C ALA A 93 -8.94 -11.69 -1.28
N ASP A 94 -7.63 -11.43 -1.27
CA ASP A 94 -7.06 -10.16 -0.83
C ASP A 94 -7.04 -9.11 -1.94
N TYR A 95 -7.39 -9.46 -3.19
CA TYR A 95 -7.44 -8.52 -4.32
C TYR A 95 -8.49 -7.43 -4.10
N ARG A 96 -8.17 -6.20 -4.51
CA ARG A 96 -9.05 -5.03 -4.37
C ARG A 96 -9.31 -4.31 -5.69
N SER A 97 -8.27 -4.01 -6.44
CA SER A 97 -8.42 -3.19 -7.65
C SER A 97 -7.27 -3.36 -8.64
N SER A 98 -7.54 -2.96 -9.88
CA SER A 98 -6.53 -2.79 -10.93
C SER A 98 -6.65 -1.39 -11.51
N HIS A 99 -5.53 -0.71 -11.67
CA HIS A 99 -5.47 0.63 -12.23
C HIS A 99 -4.47 0.69 -13.37
N ALA A 100 -4.93 1.11 -14.54
CA ALA A 100 -4.06 1.42 -15.68
C ALA A 100 -3.76 2.91 -15.68
N GLY A 101 -2.48 3.27 -15.58
CA GLY A 101 -2.04 4.65 -15.73
C GLY A 101 -2.16 5.13 -17.18
N SER A 102 -2.21 6.45 -17.38
CA SER A 102 -2.16 7.09 -18.69
C SER A 102 -0.76 7.16 -19.32
N GLY A 103 0.28 6.76 -18.56
CA GLY A 103 1.68 6.78 -18.97
C GLY A 103 2.15 5.45 -19.58
N PRO A 104 3.32 4.92 -19.15
CA PRO A 104 3.82 3.64 -19.68
C PRO A 104 2.76 2.54 -19.48
N HIS A 105 2.70 1.58 -20.42
CA HIS A 105 1.76 0.45 -20.40
C HIS A 105 2.00 -0.45 -19.16
N VAL A 106 1.56 0.01 -18.00
CA VAL A 106 1.65 -0.66 -16.72
C VAL A 106 0.27 -0.65 -16.09
N VAL A 107 -0.18 -1.83 -15.68
CA VAL A 107 -1.36 -2.00 -14.84
C VAL A 107 -0.92 -2.36 -13.43
N ALA A 108 -1.38 -1.58 -12.44
CA ALA A 108 -1.09 -1.78 -11.04
C ALA A 108 -2.26 -2.51 -10.37
N HIS A 109 -2.02 -3.74 -9.96
CA HIS A 109 -2.92 -4.57 -9.17
C HIS A 109 -2.66 -4.33 -7.68
N PHE A 110 -3.74 -4.22 -6.92
CA PHE A 110 -3.67 -3.86 -5.51
C PHE A 110 -4.39 -4.88 -4.65
N TYR A 111 -3.73 -5.27 -3.57
CA TYR A 111 -4.20 -6.25 -2.61
C TYR A 111 -4.20 -5.63 -1.20
N ALA A 112 -5.08 -6.09 -0.33
CA ALA A 112 -5.09 -5.72 1.08
C ALA A 112 -5.18 -6.96 1.96
N LYS A 113 -4.12 -7.22 2.72
CA LYS A 113 -3.99 -8.38 3.60
C LYS A 113 -4.08 -7.96 5.07
N ARG A 114 -5.09 -8.48 5.76
CA ARG A 114 -5.21 -8.34 7.21
C ARG A 114 -4.28 -9.35 7.91
N LEU A 115 -3.49 -8.87 8.84
CA LEU A 115 -2.57 -9.62 9.68
C LEU A 115 -2.96 -9.47 11.16
N THR A 116 -2.34 -10.29 12.03
CA THR A 116 -2.25 -9.93 13.46
C THR A 116 -1.20 -8.83 13.65
N LEU A 117 -1.26 -8.11 14.79
CA LEU A 117 -0.28 -7.06 15.08
C LEU A 117 1.12 -7.64 15.25
N GLU A 118 1.23 -8.85 15.81
CA GLU A 118 2.49 -9.57 15.99
C GLU A 118 3.13 -9.90 14.64
N GLN A 119 2.34 -10.39 13.67
CA GLN A 119 2.81 -10.65 12.31
C GLN A 119 3.30 -9.35 11.64
N LEU A 120 2.55 -8.26 11.77
CA LEU A 120 2.93 -6.97 11.19
C LEU A 120 4.22 -6.41 11.81
N VAL A 121 4.40 -6.55 13.13
CA VAL A 121 5.64 -6.19 13.83
C VAL A 121 6.82 -7.07 13.40
N ALA A 122 6.59 -8.38 13.20
CA ALA A 122 7.63 -9.28 12.71
C ALA A 122 8.13 -8.88 11.32
N VAL A 123 7.22 -8.46 10.43
CA VAL A 123 7.55 -7.87 9.12
C VAL A 123 8.43 -6.63 9.28
N GLU A 124 8.05 -5.68 10.14
CA GLU A 124 8.84 -4.46 10.37
C GLU A 124 10.26 -4.77 10.89
N MET A 125 10.38 -5.72 11.82
CA MET A 125 11.66 -6.14 12.36
C MET A 125 12.54 -6.88 11.34
N GLY A 126 11.92 -7.61 10.41
CA GLY A 126 12.61 -8.36 9.36
C GLY A 126 13.07 -7.50 8.20
N ALA A 127 12.28 -6.47 7.84
CA ALA A 127 12.48 -5.69 6.62
C ALA A 127 13.82 -4.96 6.54
N THR A 128 14.44 -4.59 7.67
CA THR A 128 15.77 -3.95 7.69
C THR A 128 16.92 -4.88 7.33
N ARG A 129 16.66 -6.20 7.29
CA ARG A 129 17.59 -7.24 6.86
C ARG A 129 17.18 -7.89 5.54
N ALA A 130 16.09 -7.41 4.93
CA ALA A 130 15.62 -7.92 3.65
C ALA A 130 16.62 -7.58 2.54
N LYS A 131 16.56 -8.36 1.45
CA LYS A 131 17.49 -8.27 0.32
C LYS A 131 17.55 -6.85 -0.26
N ASP A 132 16.40 -6.18 -0.34
CA ASP A 132 16.28 -4.89 -1.03
C ASP A 132 16.39 -3.68 -0.09
N HIS A 133 16.63 -3.92 1.21
CA HIS A 133 16.83 -2.85 2.18
C HIS A 133 18.10 -2.05 1.90
N GLY A 134 17.95 -0.72 1.82
CA GLY A 134 19.05 0.19 1.47
C GLY A 134 19.33 0.27 -0.04
N LEU A 135 18.57 -0.46 -0.87
CA LEU A 135 18.62 -0.42 -2.33
C LEU A 135 17.31 0.13 -2.87
N GLU A 136 16.35 -0.73 -3.23
CA GLU A 136 15.05 -0.32 -3.76
C GLU A 136 14.11 0.18 -2.66
N VAL A 137 14.30 -0.30 -1.43
CA VAL A 137 13.49 0.04 -0.25
C VAL A 137 14.36 0.75 0.79
N LEU A 138 13.98 1.98 1.15
CA LEU A 138 14.72 2.83 2.09
C LEU A 138 14.16 2.81 3.52
N GLY A 139 13.04 2.13 3.75
CA GLY A 139 12.49 1.91 5.08
C GLY A 139 10.96 1.87 5.11
N LEU A 140 10.43 1.10 6.05
CA LEU A 140 8.99 1.02 6.31
C LEU A 140 8.52 2.19 7.18
N VAL A 141 7.28 2.60 6.94
CA VAL A 141 6.55 3.57 7.76
C VAL A 141 5.14 3.05 8.04
N ARG A 142 4.62 3.34 9.24
CA ARG A 142 3.21 3.15 9.55
C ARG A 142 2.41 4.38 9.13
N VAL A 143 1.25 4.18 8.50
CA VAL A 143 0.31 5.26 8.19
C VAL A 143 -0.40 5.72 9.48
N PRO A 144 -0.32 7.00 9.87
CA PRO A 144 -1.04 7.50 11.05
C PRO A 144 -2.51 7.75 10.71
N LEU A 145 -3.41 6.82 11.01
CA LEU A 145 -4.83 6.92 10.66
C LEU A 145 -5.65 7.91 11.53
N TYR A 146 -5.04 8.48 12.57
CA TYR A 146 -5.64 9.50 13.42
C TYR A 146 -5.44 10.91 12.85
N THR A 147 -6.26 11.85 13.31
CA THR A 147 -6.06 13.28 13.08
C THR A 147 -5.90 13.99 14.42
N LEU A 148 -4.86 14.79 14.57
CA LEU A 148 -4.62 15.58 15.78
C LEU A 148 -5.59 16.75 15.89
N ARG A 149 -5.63 17.39 17.07
CA ARG A 149 -6.57 18.48 17.38
C ARG A 149 -6.38 19.73 16.51
N ASP A 150 -5.21 19.91 15.92
CA ASP A 150 -4.92 20.99 14.98
C ASP A 150 -5.59 20.78 13.60
N GLY A 151 -6.18 19.60 13.37
CA GLY A 151 -6.79 19.22 12.11
C GLY A 151 -5.79 18.91 10.99
N VAL A 152 -4.49 18.89 11.28
CA VAL A 152 -3.41 18.74 10.29
C VAL A 152 -2.54 17.53 10.62
N GLY A 153 -2.10 17.39 11.87
CA GLY A 153 -1.21 16.30 12.26
C GLY A 153 -1.86 14.92 12.12
N GLY A 154 -1.07 13.90 11.75
CA GLY A 154 -1.55 12.54 11.49
C GLY A 154 -1.85 12.31 10.02
N LEU A 155 -3.00 11.71 9.70
CA LEU A 155 -3.36 11.31 8.33
C LEU A 155 -3.33 12.47 7.33
N PRO A 156 -3.85 13.68 7.64
CA PRO A 156 -3.82 14.78 6.67
C PRO A 156 -2.40 15.17 6.28
N ALA A 157 -1.51 15.40 7.25
CA ALA A 157 -0.09 15.68 6.98
C ALA A 157 0.62 14.53 6.27
N PHE A 158 0.29 13.27 6.60
CA PHE A 158 0.85 12.12 5.90
C PHE A 158 0.48 12.12 4.40
N LEU A 159 -0.75 12.47 4.06
CA LEU A 159 -1.25 12.51 2.68
C LEU A 159 -0.69 13.65 1.82
N GLU A 160 0.04 14.60 2.43
CA GLU A 160 0.80 15.66 1.74
C GLU A 160 2.21 15.20 1.34
N ASN A 161 2.65 14.01 1.73
CA ASN A 161 3.91 13.44 1.24
C ASN A 161 3.86 13.13 -0.27
N SER A 162 5.03 12.87 -0.85
CA SER A 162 5.13 12.42 -2.24
C SER A 162 4.87 10.93 -2.35
N PHE A 163 3.88 10.53 -3.16
CA PHE A 163 3.51 9.14 -3.41
C PHE A 163 3.86 8.71 -4.84
N ILE A 164 4.21 7.43 -5.02
CA ILE A 164 4.42 6.84 -6.34
C ILE A 164 3.08 6.50 -7.02
N GLY A 165 2.97 6.81 -8.31
CA GLY A 165 1.86 6.35 -9.16
C GLY A 165 0.48 6.58 -8.53
N THR A 166 -0.25 5.50 -8.30
CA THR A 166 -1.60 5.47 -7.70
C THR A 166 -1.61 5.06 -6.23
N ALA A 167 -0.46 5.01 -5.55
CA ALA A 167 -0.37 4.51 -4.18
C ALA A 167 -1.21 5.36 -3.19
N ARG A 168 -1.29 6.67 -3.41
CA ARG A 168 -2.12 7.56 -2.58
C ARG A 168 -3.60 7.26 -2.76
N GLU A 169 -4.06 7.11 -3.99
CA GLU A 169 -5.45 6.77 -4.30
C GLU A 169 -5.81 5.37 -3.78
N GLN A 170 -4.92 4.38 -3.96
CA GLN A 170 -5.08 3.03 -3.40
C GLN A 170 -5.20 3.04 -1.87
N LEU A 171 -4.40 3.85 -1.18
CA LEU A 171 -4.50 4.03 0.27
C LEU A 171 -5.87 4.60 0.66
N LEU A 172 -6.32 5.66 -0.02
CA LEU A 172 -7.61 6.30 0.28
C LEU A 172 -8.79 5.36 0.02
N GLU A 173 -8.80 4.65 -1.11
CA GLU A 173 -9.80 3.62 -1.41
C GLU A 173 -9.81 2.53 -0.34
N ALA A 174 -8.64 2.01 0.05
CA ALA A 174 -8.57 0.96 1.06
C ALA A 174 -9.01 1.41 2.46
N ILE A 175 -8.67 2.63 2.87
CA ILE A 175 -9.13 3.19 4.15
C ILE A 175 -10.66 3.24 4.19
N GLN A 176 -11.28 3.62 3.07
CA GLN A 176 -12.73 3.68 2.94
C GLN A 176 -13.37 2.28 2.88
N ASP A 177 -12.91 1.43 1.96
CA ASP A 177 -13.50 0.11 1.68
C ASP A 177 -13.35 -0.87 2.85
N LEU A 178 -12.26 -0.75 3.62
CA LEU A 178 -11.98 -1.58 4.79
C LEU A 178 -12.43 -0.94 6.11
N GLU A 179 -13.07 0.24 6.04
CA GLU A 179 -13.57 0.99 7.20
C GLU A 179 -12.49 1.20 8.29
N LEU A 180 -11.27 1.54 7.87
CA LEU A 180 -10.13 1.70 8.80
C LEU A 180 -10.25 2.96 9.67
N VAL A 181 -11.07 3.92 9.22
CA VAL A 181 -11.42 5.15 9.94
C VAL A 181 -12.94 5.28 9.99
N GLU A 182 -13.44 6.07 10.95
CA GLU A 182 -14.88 6.34 11.06
C GLU A 182 -15.44 7.03 9.81
N SER A 183 -16.61 6.57 9.38
CA SER A 183 -17.35 7.13 8.25
C SER A 183 -17.53 8.64 8.40
N GLY A 184 -17.04 9.41 7.42
CA GLY A 184 -17.07 10.87 7.43
C GLY A 184 -15.81 11.55 7.97
N SER A 185 -14.85 10.82 8.56
CA SER A 185 -13.55 11.36 9.00
C SER A 185 -12.64 11.78 7.84
N LEU A 186 -12.88 11.24 6.64
CA LEU A 186 -12.19 11.62 5.40
C LEU A 186 -12.83 12.85 4.72
N THR A 187 -13.64 13.64 5.43
CA THR A 187 -14.29 14.81 4.84
C THR A 187 -13.24 15.76 4.27
N ALA A 188 -13.24 15.83 2.94
CA ALA A 188 -12.42 16.69 2.13
C ALA A 188 -12.61 18.16 2.52
N ARG A 189 -11.82 18.66 3.48
CA ARG A 189 -11.36 20.04 3.38
C ARG A 189 -10.41 20.07 2.19
N LYS A 190 -10.95 20.52 1.06
CA LYS A 190 -10.24 20.85 -0.19
C LYS A 190 -8.74 20.98 0.05
N ILE A 191 -7.99 19.95 -0.33
CA ILE A 191 -6.58 20.09 -0.66
C ILE A 191 -6.58 21.03 -1.84
N SER A 192 -6.39 22.33 -1.56
CA SER A 192 -6.20 23.33 -2.58
C SER A 192 -4.90 22.97 -3.30
N LEU A 193 -5.02 22.46 -4.52
CA LEU A 193 -3.90 22.40 -5.45
C LEU A 193 -3.30 23.82 -5.53
N PRO A 194 -2.00 24.02 -5.25
CA PRO A 194 -1.37 25.28 -5.60
C PRO A 194 -1.49 25.47 -7.12
N ARG A 195 -1.84 26.71 -7.51
CA ARG A 195 -1.89 27.13 -8.91
C ARG A 195 -0.53 27.01 -9.57
#